data_AF-A0A524E688-F1
#
_entry.id   AF-A0A524E688-F1
#
_cell.length_a   1.000
_cell.length_b   1.000
_cell.length_c   1.000
_cell.angle_alpha   90.00
_cell.angle_beta   90.00
_cell.angle_gamma   90.00
#
_symmetry.space_group_name_H-M   'P 1'
#
loop_
_entity.id
_entity.type
_entity.pdbx_description
1 polymer ?
#
loop_
_entity_poly.entity_id
_entity_poly.type
_entity_poly.pdbx_seq_one_letter_code
_entity_poly.pdbx_strand_id
1 'polypeptide(L)' 'MVSIQDIEKLIDEYMLDKDIEFGKLKPYILNEFEWDVDRMKKLEFLIRGKVVPDDLKFSELLNMYLPMETLVVQEV' A
#
# COMPACT_ATOMS: atom_id res chain seq x y z
N MET A 1 -7.52 -9.72 -1.40
CA MET A 1 -7.61 -8.69 -0.34
C MET A 1 -6.22 -8.55 0.23
N VAL A 2 -5.65 -7.35 0.22
CA VAL A 2 -4.26 -7.10 0.65
C VAL A 2 -4.30 -6.51 2.04
N SER A 3 -3.69 -7.18 3.02
CA SER A 3 -3.56 -6.65 4.38
C SER A 3 -2.27 -5.85 4.54
N ILE A 4 -2.17 -5.02 5.58
CA ILE A 4 -0.93 -4.30 5.90
C ILE A 4 0.23 -5.26 6.16
N GLN A 5 -0.04 -6.41 6.78
CA GLN A 5 0.95 -7.46 6.98
C GLN A 5 1.49 -8.02 5.65
N ASP A 6 0.67 -8.09 4.61
CA ASP A 6 1.12 -8.56 3.29
C ASP A 6 2.04 -7.51 2.63
N ILE A 7 1.80 -6.22 2.86
CA ILE A 7 2.71 -5.15 2.42
C ILE A 7 4.03 -5.19 3.19
N GLU A 8 4.00 -5.50 4.49
CA GLU A 8 5.23 -5.66 5.28
C GLU A 8 6.09 -6.81 4.73
N LYS A 9 5.47 -7.96 4.41
CA LYS A 9 6.17 -9.08 3.77
C LYS A 9 6.75 -8.69 2.41
N LEU A 10 6.00 -7.97 1.58
CA LEU A 10 6.46 -7.46 0.29
C LEU A 10 7.72 -6.61 0.45
N ILE A 11 7.75 -5.71 1.43
CA ILE A 11 8.93 -4.86 1.68
C ILE A 11 10.14 -5.71 2.06
N ASP A 12 9.96 -6.71 2.92
CA ASP A 12 11.02 -7.62 3.32
C ASP A 12 11.51 -8.48 2.14
N GLU A 13 10.61 -8.98 1.29
CA GLU A 13 10.90 -9.80 0.09
C GLU A 13 11.68 -9.01 -0.97
N TYR A 14 11.31 -7.76 -1.19
CA TYR A 14 12.00 -6.86 -2.13
C TYR A 14 13.20 -6.15 -1.49
N MET A 15 13.54 -6.46 -0.23
CA MET A 15 14.62 -5.84 0.55
C MET A 15 14.55 -4.31 0.56
N LEU A 16 13.33 -3.76 0.63
CA LEU A 16 13.07 -2.32 0.65
C LEU A 16 13.24 -1.76 2.07
N ASP A 17 13.52 -0.46 2.16
CA ASP A 17 13.60 0.24 3.45
C ASP A 17 12.20 0.37 4.07
N LYS A 18 12.06 0.07 5.38
CA LYS A 18 10.78 0.24 6.10
C LYS A 18 10.39 1.71 6.25
N ASP A 19 11.31 2.65 6.01
CA ASP A 19 11.07 4.09 6.02
C ASP A 19 10.73 4.65 4.62
N ILE A 20 10.49 3.77 3.63
CA ILE A 20 10.08 4.16 2.28
C ILE A 20 8.72 4.86 2.28
N GLU A 21 8.61 5.89 1.45
CA GLU A 21 7.36 6.61 1.18
C GLU A 21 6.34 5.69 0.47
N PHE A 22 5.09 5.76 0.89
CA PHE A 22 4.02 4.90 0.39
C PHE A 22 3.80 5.04 -1.12
N GLY A 23 3.96 6.25 -1.68
CA GLY A 23 3.88 6.49 -3.12
C GLY A 23 4.85 5.65 -3.94
N LYS A 24 6.04 5.36 -3.39
CA LYS A 24 7.05 4.49 -4.01
C LYS A 24 6.71 3.00 -3.88
N LEU A 25 5.86 2.62 -2.92
CA LEU A 25 5.39 1.24 -2.75
C LEU A 25 4.28 0.86 -3.73
N LYS A 26 3.47 1.82 -4.19
CA LYS A 26 2.31 1.55 -5.06
C LYS A 26 2.62 0.63 -6.25
N PRO A 27 3.71 0.82 -7.03
CA PRO A 27 4.00 -0.07 -8.16
C PRO A 27 4.27 -1.51 -7.73
N TYR A 28 4.97 -1.72 -6.61
CA TYR A 28 5.23 -3.06 -6.07
C TYR A 28 3.93 -3.72 -5.63
N ILE A 29 3.08 -2.98 -4.90
CA ILE A 29 1.76 -3.46 -4.45
C ILE A 29 0.87 -3.84 -5.65
N LEU A 30 0.84 -3.01 -6.70
CA LEU A 30 0.03 -3.26 -7.90
C LEU A 30 0.54 -4.43 -8.74
N ASN A 31 1.84 -4.70 -8.72
CA ASN A 31 2.44 -5.80 -9.46
C ASN A 31 2.32 -7.13 -8.72
N GLU A 32 2.49 -7.15 -7.39
CA GLU A 32 2.47 -8.39 -6.62
C GLU A 32 1.06 -8.95 -6.43
N PHE A 33 0.07 -8.08 -6.18
CA PHE A 33 -1.24 -8.52 -5.70
C PHE A 33 -2.34 -8.55 -6.79
N GLU A 34 -1.96 -8.60 -8.08
CA GLU A 34 -2.86 -8.73 -9.25
C GLU A 34 -4.18 -7.94 -9.11
N TRP A 35 -4.07 -6.63 -8.86
CA TRP A 35 -5.24 -5.76 -8.72
C TRP A 35 -5.97 -5.58 -10.05
N ASP A 36 -7.27 -5.85 -10.07
CA ASP A 36 -8.16 -5.57 -11.19
C ASP A 36 -8.51 -4.07 -11.22
N VAL A 37 -7.58 -3.25 -11.73
CA VAL A 37 -7.71 -1.79 -11.82
C VAL A 37 -7.14 -1.24 -13.12
N ASP A 38 -7.78 -0.22 -13.68
CA ASP A 38 -7.30 0.52 -14.83
C ASP A 38 -6.15 1.45 -14.44
N ARG A 39 -4.92 1.03 -14.78
CA ARG A 39 -3.68 1.77 -14.51
C ARG A 39 -3.59 3.11 -15.26
N MET A 40 -4.47 3.38 -16.24
CA MET A 40 -4.55 4.68 -16.91
C MET A 40 -5.38 5.71 -16.13
N LYS A 41 -6.20 5.27 -15.17
CA LYS A 41 -6.95 6.16 -14.28
C LYS A 41 -6.12 6.54 -13.07
N LYS A 42 -6.59 7.58 -12.36
CA LYS A 42 -6.00 7.93 -11.07
C LYS A 42 -6.39 6.86 -10.06
N LEU A 43 -5.39 6.29 -9.37
CA LEU A 43 -5.60 5.27 -8.34
C LEU A 43 -5.38 5.87 -6.95
N GLU A 44 -6.36 5.72 -6.08
CA GLU A 44 -6.28 6.06 -4.66
C GLU A 44 -6.24 4.79 -3.83
N PHE A 45 -5.32 4.77 -2.86
CA PHE A 45 -5.16 3.66 -1.95
C PHE A 45 -5.79 4.04 -0.62
N LEU A 46 -6.66 3.19 -0.09
CA LEU A 46 -7.43 3.47 1.11
C LEU A 46 -7.25 2.40 2.18
N ILE A 47 -7.16 2.84 3.43
CA ILE A 47 -7.24 2.00 4.63
C ILE A 47 -8.33 2.59 5.52
N ARG A 48 -9.33 1.76 5.90
CA ARG A 48 -10.54 2.22 6.63
C ARG A 48 -11.25 3.41 5.97
N GLY A 49 -11.29 3.44 4.64
CA GLY A 49 -11.93 4.50 3.87
C GLY A 49 -11.18 5.85 3.88
N LYS A 50 -9.96 5.90 4.42
CA LYS A 50 -9.08 7.08 4.34
C LYS A 50 -8.02 6.86 3.28
N VAL A 51 -7.79 7.85 2.43
CA VAL A 51 -6.72 7.85 1.45
C VAL A 51 -5.36 7.86 2.17
N VAL A 52 -4.47 6.97 1.75
CA VAL A 52 -3.09 6.90 2.23
C VAL A 52 -2.26 7.94 1.46
N PRO A 53 -1.66 8.93 2.13
CA PRO A 53 -0.82 9.93 1.48
C PRO A 53 0.44 9.31 0.86
N ASP A 54 0.91 9.84 -0.26
CA ASP A 54 2.07 9.31 -0.99
C ASP A 54 3.39 9.54 -0.25
N ASP A 55 3.46 10.60 0.54
CA ASP A 55 4.60 10.99 1.37
C ASP A 55 4.63 10.30 2.74
N LEU A 56 3.57 9.60 3.13
CA LEU A 56 3.51 8.84 4.37
C LEU A 56 4.55 7.71 4.34
N LYS A 57 5.38 7.59 5.36
CA LYS A 57 6.34 6.49 5.45
C LYS A 57 5.64 5.19 5.84
N PHE A 58 6.13 4.07 5.33
CA PHE A 58 5.57 2.77 5.70
C PHE A 58 5.69 2.48 7.19
N SER A 59 6.80 2.85 7.82
CA SER A 59 7.00 2.80 9.27
C SER A 59 5.92 3.56 10.05
N GLU A 60 5.51 4.74 9.57
CA GLU A 60 4.41 5.52 10.16
C GLU A 60 3.06 4.83 9.92
N LEU A 61 2.85 4.26 8.74
CA LEU A 61 1.66 3.49 8.40
C LEU A 61 1.47 2.30 9.35
N LEU A 62 2.54 1.57 9.67
CA LEU A 62 2.52 0.47 10.66
C LEU A 62 2.14 0.92 12.07
N ASN A 63 2.44 2.17 12.43
CA ASN A 63 2.04 2.73 13.72
C ASN A 63 0.59 3.23 13.73
N MET A 64 0.05 3.57 12.56
CA MET A 64 -1.30 4.13 12.41
C MET A 64 -2.39 3.06 12.27
N TYR A 65 -2.04 1.88 11.77
CA TYR A 65 -3.00 0.85 11.38
C TYR A 65 -2.57 -0.54 11.84
N LEU A 66 -3.55 -1.41 12.13
CA LEU A 66 -3.29 -2.78 12.56
C LEU A 66 -2.87 -3.67 11.38
N PRO A 67 -2.04 -4.70 11.58
CA PRO A 67 -1.56 -5.56 10.51
C PRO A 67 -2.66 -6.23 9.66
N MET A 68 -3.81 -6.53 10.27
CA MET A 68 -4.97 -7.15 9.63
C MET A 68 -5.85 -6.18 8.85
N GLU A 69 -5.60 -4.87 8.95
CA GLU A 69 -6.36 -3.90 8.18
C GLU A 69 -6.13 -4.08 6.69
N THR A 70 -7.19 -3.90 5.92
CA THR A 70 -7.18 -4.12 4.49
C THR A 70 -6.88 -2.82 3.76
N LEU A 71 -5.89 -2.88 2.88
CA LEU A 71 -5.66 -1.89 1.85
C LEU A 71 -6.64 -2.14 0.71
N VAL A 72 -7.25 -1.08 0.19
CA VAL A 72 -8.17 -1.09 -0.95
C VAL A 72 -7.67 -0.10 -1.99
N VAL A 73 -7.82 -0.41 -3.27
CA VAL A 73 -7.56 0.51 -4.38
C VAL A 73 -8.88 0.97 -4.97
N GLN A 74 -8.98 2.26 -5.22
CA GLN A 74 -10.13 2.90 -5.85
C GLN A 74 -9.70 3.68 -7.09
N GLU A 75 -10.43 3.52 -8.18
CA GLU A 75 -10.29 4.34 -9.39
C GLU A 75 -11.04 5.66 -9.24
N VAL A 76 -10.40 6.77 -9.64
CA VAL A 76 -10.95 8.13 -9.64
C VAL A 76 -10.86 8.75 -11.02
#